data_AF-A0AA46T717-F1
#
_entry.id   AF-A0AA46T717-F1
#
_cell.length_a   1.000
_cell.length_b   1.000
_cell.length_c   1.000
_cell.angle_alpha   90.00
_cell.angle_beta   90.00
_cell.angle_gamma   90.00
#
_symmetry.space_group_name_H-M   'P 1'
#
loop_
_entity.id
_entity.type
_entity.pdbx_description
1 polymer ?
#
loop_
_entity_poly.entity_id
_entity_poly.type
_entity_poly.pdbx_seq_one_letter_code
_entity_poly.pdbx_strand_id
1 'polypeptide(L)'
;MKNFKATWFIWIFPLFAAGIAGYLLYEYFEQRGPEIIITFDEGSRIRPDKTEIRFRGVKVGVVTSLRIADDKKNVEVHARLEKHASDFANEGTKYWLESPRISFEEIRGLDTLVEGSYISAVPGKGDKTKNFTGRVGTDLKNPLEDTALFKLETRSLDSVSDGDTLFYRGMSVGTVTKVTLSKTAQTISVQIRVPWEYARLVRTNTVFWRKAGFQAKLGLFDSFVKMNSVDALLRGGIEFATPTNAGEKAKAGTTFALVSEAPKDLDKWNPVLE
;
A
#
# COMPACT_ATOMS: atom_id res chain seq x y z
N MET A 1 3.24 20.71 81.33
CA MET A 1 2.57 20.24 80.09
C MET A 1 3.43 20.66 78.91
N LYS A 2 4.09 19.72 78.20
CA LYS A 2 4.92 20.03 77.03
C LYS A 2 4.00 20.25 75.83
N ASN A 3 3.92 21.47 75.34
CA ASN A 3 3.20 21.84 74.12
C ASN A 3 3.91 21.21 72.92
N PHE A 4 3.44 20.04 72.48
CA PHE A 4 3.85 19.47 71.20
C PHE A 4 3.33 20.41 70.11
N LYS A 5 4.22 21.22 69.50
CA LYS A 5 3.84 22.06 68.37
C LYS A 5 3.46 21.14 67.21
N ALA A 6 2.17 21.04 66.95
CA ALA A 6 1.56 20.19 65.92
C ALA A 6 1.80 20.69 64.48
N THR A 7 3.00 21.21 64.19
CA THR A 7 3.36 21.75 62.87
C THR A 7 3.95 20.69 61.93
N TRP A 8 4.42 19.55 62.44
CA TRP A 8 4.94 18.44 61.60
C TRP A 8 3.83 17.74 60.79
N PHE A 9 2.65 17.54 61.39
CA PHE A 9 1.51 16.87 60.72
C PHE A 9 1.02 17.63 59.48
N ILE A 10 1.20 18.95 59.43
CA ILE A 10 0.84 19.80 58.28
C ILE A 10 1.62 19.39 57.02
N TRP A 11 2.84 18.87 57.18
CA TRP A 11 3.70 18.45 56.05
C TRP A 11 3.40 17.06 55.52
N ILE A 12 2.62 16.25 56.25
CA ILE A 12 2.23 14.90 55.79
C ILE A 12 1.35 14.99 54.54
N PHE A 13 0.44 15.95 54.49
CA PHE A 13 -0.44 16.14 53.33
C PHE A 13 0.32 16.56 52.06
N PRO A 14 1.21 17.57 52.07
CA PRO A 14 2.10 17.88 50.94
C PRO A 14 2.99 16.71 50.50
N LEU A 15 3.57 15.95 51.44
CA LEU A 15 4.40 14.78 51.13
C LEU A 15 3.57 13.67 50.46
N PHE A 16 2.36 13.42 50.97
CA PHE A 16 1.45 12.45 50.39
C PHE A 16 0.99 12.87 48.99
N ALA A 17 0.64 14.14 48.80
CA ALA A 17 0.32 14.71 47.49
C ALA A 17 1.50 14.62 46.51
N ALA A 18 2.72 14.88 46.97
CA ALA A 18 3.94 14.74 46.16
C ALA A 18 4.19 13.26 45.78
N GLY A 19 3.93 12.31 46.69
CA GLY A 19 4.00 10.88 46.41
C GLY A 19 3.01 10.45 45.33
N ILE A 20 1.75 10.88 45.42
CA ILE A 20 0.74 10.63 44.38
C ILE A 20 1.15 11.27 43.05
N ALA A 21 1.61 12.53 43.07
CA ALA A 21 2.06 13.22 41.86
C ALA A 21 3.24 12.49 41.21
N GLY A 22 4.21 12.01 42.01
CA GLY A 22 5.32 11.20 41.53
C GLY A 22 4.88 9.86 40.94
N TYR A 23 3.91 9.20 41.58
CA TYR A 23 3.33 7.95 41.08
C TYR A 23 2.59 8.17 39.74
N LEU A 24 1.74 9.21 39.65
CA LEU A 24 1.03 9.56 38.42
C LEU A 24 2.00 9.94 37.29
N LEU A 25 3.08 10.65 37.61
CA LEU A 25 4.14 10.96 36.63
C LEU A 25 4.85 9.69 36.15
N TYR A 26 5.19 8.78 37.06
CA TYR A 26 5.82 7.51 36.72
C TYR A 26 4.92 6.69 35.78
N GLU A 27 3.64 6.54 36.14
CA GLU A 27 2.64 5.84 35.36
C GLU A 27 2.44 6.50 33.98
N TYR A 28 2.43 7.83 33.91
CA TYR A 28 2.34 8.60 32.67
C TYR A 28 3.52 8.37 31.71
N PHE A 29 4.74 8.19 32.23
CA PHE A 29 5.89 7.87 31.40
C PHE A 29 5.93 6.38 31.00
N GLU A 30 5.54 5.49 31.89
CA GLU A 30 5.62 4.05 31.68
C GLU A 30 4.54 3.50 30.72
N GLN A 31 3.42 4.22 30.57
CA GLN A 31 2.37 3.89 29.62
C GLN A 31 2.67 4.33 28.18
N ARG A 32 3.70 5.18 27.95
CA ARG A 32 4.02 5.71 26.63
C ARG A 32 4.93 4.76 25.83
N GLY A 33 4.55 4.47 24.58
CA GLY A 33 5.43 3.78 23.65
C GLY A 33 6.47 4.70 23.00
N PRO A 34 7.38 4.12 22.20
CA PRO A 34 8.50 4.85 21.61
C PRO A 34 8.04 5.92 20.62
N GLU A 35 8.81 7.01 20.56
CA GLU A 35 8.62 8.07 19.56
C GLU A 35 9.55 7.84 18.36
N ILE A 36 8.97 7.96 17.17
CA ILE A 36 9.63 7.75 15.89
C ILE A 36 9.44 8.97 14.99
N ILE A 37 10.33 9.13 14.03
CA ILE A 37 10.35 10.17 13.01
C ILE A 37 10.28 9.48 11.65
N ILE A 38 9.25 9.81 10.87
CA ILE A 38 9.04 9.29 9.52
C ILE A 38 9.17 10.45 8.53
N THR A 39 10.18 10.40 7.68
CA THR A 39 10.40 11.42 6.65
C THR A 39 9.58 11.11 5.40
N PHE A 40 8.76 12.05 4.94
CA PHE A 40 8.03 11.98 3.68
C PHE A 40 8.40 13.15 2.77
N ASP A 41 8.26 12.97 1.46
CA ASP A 41 8.43 14.05 0.48
C ASP A 41 7.34 15.13 0.61
N GLU A 42 6.13 14.76 1.04
CA GLU A 42 5.00 15.67 1.14
C GLU A 42 4.08 15.33 2.33
N GLY A 43 3.65 16.35 3.07
CA GLY A 43 2.84 16.21 4.30
C GLY A 43 1.39 16.67 4.19
N SER A 44 0.92 17.08 2.99
CA SER A 44 -0.38 17.74 2.77
C SER A 44 -1.60 16.92 3.24
N ARG A 45 -1.42 15.59 3.37
CA ARG A 45 -2.44 14.62 3.77
C ARG A 45 -2.22 14.04 5.17
N ILE A 46 -1.34 14.60 5.98
CA ILE A 46 -1.07 14.12 7.34
C ILE A 46 -1.54 15.18 8.33
N ARG A 47 -2.25 14.77 9.38
CA ARG A 47 -2.75 15.67 10.41
C ARG A 47 -2.29 15.20 11.80
N PRO A 48 -1.60 16.07 12.57
CA PRO A 48 -1.30 15.81 13.98
C PRO A 48 -2.55 15.41 14.76
N ASP A 49 -2.40 14.47 15.68
CA ASP A 49 -3.42 13.91 16.58
C ASP A 49 -4.62 13.26 15.89
N LYS A 50 -4.62 13.17 14.55
CA LYS A 50 -5.71 12.59 13.75
C LYS A 50 -5.24 11.44 12.87
N THR A 51 -4.07 11.56 12.25
CA THR A 51 -3.52 10.50 11.40
C THR A 51 -2.98 9.37 12.27
N GLU A 52 -3.59 8.20 12.14
CA GLU A 52 -3.18 7.00 12.85
C GLU A 52 -2.11 6.24 12.07
N ILE A 53 -1.27 5.52 12.80
CA ILE A 53 -0.41 4.47 12.25
C ILE A 53 -1.14 3.15 12.45
N ARG A 54 -1.32 2.38 11.38
CA ARG A 54 -2.06 1.11 11.38
C ARG A 54 -1.21 -0.05 10.85
N PHE A 55 -1.39 -1.23 11.43
CA PHE A 55 -0.90 -2.50 10.90
C PHE A 55 -2.09 -3.40 10.66
N ARG A 56 -2.33 -3.81 9.40
CA ARG A 56 -3.49 -4.64 9.02
C ARG A 56 -4.82 -4.08 9.55
N GLY A 57 -4.98 -2.76 9.48
CA GLY A 57 -6.17 -2.05 9.97
C GLY A 57 -6.22 -1.78 11.48
N VAL A 58 -5.31 -2.37 12.28
CA VAL A 58 -5.25 -2.15 13.74
C VAL A 58 -4.35 -0.97 14.06
N LYS A 59 -4.81 -0.06 14.91
CA LYS A 59 -4.02 1.08 15.39
C LYS A 59 -2.80 0.63 16.19
N VAL A 60 -1.63 1.11 15.80
CA VAL A 60 -0.34 0.85 16.44
C VAL A 60 0.40 2.13 16.85
N GLY A 61 -0.13 3.30 16.49
CA GLY A 61 0.40 4.60 16.88
C GLY A 61 -0.41 5.76 16.34
N VAL A 62 0.07 6.98 16.62
CA VAL A 62 -0.56 8.23 16.17
C VAL A 62 0.50 9.28 15.87
N VAL A 63 0.25 10.08 14.84
CA VAL A 63 1.09 11.24 14.50
C VAL A 63 0.91 12.32 15.57
N THR A 64 2.00 12.79 16.16
CA THR A 64 2.00 13.82 17.22
C THR A 64 2.32 15.20 16.68
N SER A 65 3.23 15.34 15.71
CA SER A 65 3.54 16.64 15.11
C SER A 65 4.17 16.53 13.72
N LEU A 66 4.17 17.64 12.99
CA LEU A 66 4.81 17.78 11.68
C LEU A 66 5.85 18.88 11.74
N ARG A 67 7.03 18.61 11.19
CA ARG A 67 8.11 19.59 11.04
C ARG A 67 8.60 19.58 9.60
N ILE A 68 9.04 20.74 9.12
CA ILE A 68 9.77 20.80 7.85
C ILE A 68 11.22 20.44 8.19
N ALA A 69 11.78 19.48 7.46
CA ALA A 69 13.18 19.09 7.62
C ALA A 69 14.11 20.28 7.31
N ASP A 70 15.32 20.29 7.86
CA ASP A 70 16.27 21.39 7.70
C ASP A 70 16.65 21.65 6.22
N ASP A 71 16.57 20.60 5.38
CA ASP A 71 16.79 20.68 3.94
C ASP A 71 15.67 21.40 3.16
N LYS A 72 14.54 21.70 3.82
CA LYS A 72 13.31 22.28 3.26
C LYS A 72 12.70 21.49 2.10
N LYS A 73 13.15 20.26 1.87
CA LYS A 73 12.65 19.37 0.81
C LYS A 73 11.70 18.33 1.34
N ASN A 74 11.88 17.93 2.60
CA ASN A 74 11.14 16.86 3.22
C ASN A 74 10.32 17.33 4.42
N VAL A 75 9.31 16.54 4.78
CA VAL A 75 8.50 16.71 5.97
C VAL A 75 8.81 15.59 6.96
N GLU A 76 9.20 15.96 8.18
CA GLU A 76 9.39 15.05 9.31
C GLU A 76 8.07 14.88 10.06
N VAL A 77 7.57 13.64 10.04
CA VAL A 77 6.37 13.24 10.76
C VAL A 77 6.79 12.61 12.08
N HIS A 78 6.58 13.32 13.17
CA HIS A 78 6.76 12.77 14.50
C HIS A 78 5.54 11.95 14.86
N ALA A 79 5.75 10.71 15.28
CA ALA A 79 4.68 9.83 15.69
C ALA A 79 5.05 9.08 16.96
N ARG A 80 4.03 8.78 17.76
CA ARG A 80 4.16 7.97 18.96
C ARG A 80 3.51 6.63 18.72
N LEU A 81 4.30 5.57 18.90
CA LEU A 81 3.81 4.20 18.86
C LEU A 81 3.17 3.83 20.20
N GLU A 82 2.25 2.88 20.15
CA GLU A 82 1.71 2.24 21.34
C GLU A 82 2.78 1.36 22.00
N LYS A 83 2.71 1.16 23.32
CA LYS A 83 3.69 0.36 24.07
C LYS A 83 3.82 -1.07 23.52
N HIS A 84 2.69 -1.69 23.18
CA HIS A 84 2.63 -3.04 22.60
C HIS A 84 3.14 -3.09 21.15
N ALA A 85 3.27 -1.95 20.48
CA ALA A 85 3.75 -1.80 19.12
C ALA A 85 5.21 -1.32 19.04
N SER A 86 5.99 -1.52 20.11
CA SER A 86 7.38 -1.06 20.14
C SER A 86 8.27 -1.69 19.05
N ASP A 87 7.88 -2.82 18.47
CA ASP A 87 8.60 -3.49 17.37
C ASP A 87 8.47 -2.78 16.02
N PHE A 88 7.56 -1.83 15.90
CA PHE A 88 7.51 -0.93 14.75
C PHE A 88 8.62 0.13 14.80
N ALA A 89 9.30 0.28 15.94
CA ALA A 89 10.53 1.07 16.06
C ALA A 89 11.79 0.24 15.74
N ASN A 90 11.70 -0.80 14.90
CA ASN A 90 12.85 -1.63 14.50
C ASN A 90 13.33 -1.28 13.09
N GLU A 91 14.62 -1.42 12.83
CA GLU A 91 15.21 -1.29 11.51
C GLU A 91 14.56 -2.29 10.53
N GLY A 92 14.32 -1.82 9.31
CA GLY A 92 13.58 -2.55 8.28
C GLY A 92 12.06 -2.37 8.36
N THR A 93 11.53 -1.64 9.35
CA THR A 93 10.11 -1.28 9.38
C THR A 93 9.79 -0.37 8.20
N LYS A 94 8.70 -0.68 7.50
CA LYS A 94 8.24 0.07 6.32
C LYS A 94 7.00 0.87 6.68
N TYR A 95 6.98 2.13 6.29
CA TYR A 95 5.86 3.04 6.48
C TYR A 95 5.40 3.61 5.14
N TRP A 96 4.10 3.67 4.91
CA TRP A 96 3.55 4.35 3.74
C TRP A 96 2.20 5.01 4.05
N LEU A 97 1.94 6.14 3.39
CA LEU A 97 0.70 6.87 3.54
C LEU A 97 -0.35 6.28 2.61
N GLU A 98 -1.46 5.79 3.17
CA GLU A 98 -2.63 5.33 2.42
C GLU A 98 -3.72 6.40 2.43
N SER A 99 -4.44 6.51 1.32
CA SER A 99 -5.59 7.42 1.17
C SER A 99 -6.75 6.64 0.59
N PRO A 100 -7.96 6.74 1.18
CA PRO A 100 -9.12 6.04 0.65
C PRO A 100 -9.43 6.55 -0.76
N ARG A 101 -9.69 5.62 -1.69
CA ARG A 101 -10.25 5.98 -3.00
C ARG A 101 -11.71 6.33 -2.80
N ILE A 102 -12.07 7.58 -3.08
CA ILE A 102 -13.46 8.03 -3.00
C ILE A 102 -14.18 7.52 -4.25
N SER A 103 -14.87 6.40 -4.13
CA SER A 103 -15.81 5.92 -5.15
C SER A 103 -17.10 6.72 -4.97
N PHE A 104 -17.43 7.61 -5.91
CA PHE A 104 -18.63 8.45 -5.85
C PHE A 104 -19.94 7.71 -6.19
N GLU A 105 -19.92 6.38 -6.34
CA GLU A 105 -21.05 5.59 -6.86
C GLU A 105 -22.17 5.31 -5.85
N GLU A 106 -21.97 5.53 -4.55
CA GLU A 106 -22.92 5.13 -3.49
C GLU A 106 -23.51 6.27 -2.65
N ILE A 107 -23.60 7.49 -3.18
CA ILE A 107 -24.10 8.61 -2.38
C ILE A 107 -25.61 8.81 -2.58
N ARG A 108 -26.41 8.08 -1.80
CA ARG A 108 -27.70 8.60 -1.31
C ARG A 108 -27.80 8.43 0.20
N GLY A 109 -27.51 9.53 0.88
CA GLY A 109 -27.82 9.73 2.29
C GLY A 109 -26.83 9.04 3.22
N LEU A 110 -25.82 9.79 3.66
CA LEU A 110 -25.46 9.96 5.07
C LEU A 110 -24.17 10.77 5.16
N ASP A 111 -24.10 11.54 6.23
CA ASP A 111 -22.98 12.36 6.70
C ASP A 111 -21.81 11.46 7.17
N THR A 112 -21.39 10.50 6.34
CA THR A 112 -20.46 9.45 6.73
C THR A 112 -19.05 10.02 6.86
N LEU A 113 -18.60 10.15 8.10
CA LEU A 113 -17.22 10.29 8.55
C LEU A 113 -16.24 9.70 7.51
N VAL A 114 -15.67 10.59 6.71
CA VAL A 114 -14.53 10.24 5.86
C VAL A 114 -13.39 9.93 6.81
N GLU A 115 -13.06 8.65 6.99
CA GLU A 115 -11.83 8.26 7.67
C GLU A 115 -10.67 8.96 6.93
N GLY A 116 -9.98 9.86 7.61
CA GLY A 116 -8.84 10.56 7.05
C GLY A 116 -7.74 9.57 6.64
N SER A 117 -6.83 10.01 5.78
CA SER A 117 -5.62 9.27 5.45
C SER A 117 -4.90 8.76 6.70
N TYR A 118 -4.41 7.53 6.63
CA TYR A 118 -3.66 6.86 7.69
C TYR A 118 -2.31 6.37 7.16
N ILE A 119 -1.36 6.15 8.06
CA ILE A 119 -0.05 5.59 7.73
C ILE A 119 -0.11 4.09 8.00
N SER A 120 0.10 3.26 6.99
CA SER A 120 0.31 1.84 7.20
C SER A 120 1.76 1.55 7.57
N ALA A 121 1.96 0.56 8.44
CA ALA A 121 3.27 0.13 8.89
C ALA A 121 3.44 -1.39 8.79
N VAL A 122 4.67 -1.88 8.64
CA VAL A 122 5.04 -3.31 8.71
C VAL A 122 6.34 -3.44 9.49
N PRO A 123 6.38 -4.21 10.60
CA PRO A 123 7.53 -4.25 11.49
C PRO A 123 8.73 -4.92 10.83
N GLY A 124 9.91 -4.34 11.05
CA GLY A 124 11.19 -4.92 10.72
C GLY A 124 11.72 -5.83 11.83
N LYS A 125 12.73 -6.64 11.50
CA LYS A 125 13.41 -7.55 12.44
C LYS A 125 14.80 -7.05 12.88
N GLY A 126 15.19 -5.83 12.48
CA GLY A 126 16.47 -5.25 12.85
C GLY A 126 16.45 -4.59 14.23
N ASP A 127 17.52 -3.86 14.54
CA ASP A 127 17.71 -3.20 15.83
C ASP A 127 16.77 -2.01 16.02
N LYS A 128 16.58 -1.56 17.27
CA LYS A 128 15.72 -0.40 17.57
C LYS A 128 16.26 0.86 16.90
N THR A 129 15.42 1.56 16.13
CA THR A 129 15.73 2.84 15.48
C THR A 129 14.55 3.79 15.59
N LYS A 130 14.84 5.09 15.49
CA LYS A 130 13.83 6.17 15.55
C LYS A 130 13.53 6.78 14.20
N ASN A 131 14.42 6.65 13.23
CA ASN A 131 14.34 7.37 11.96
C ASN A 131 13.93 6.42 10.84
N PHE A 132 12.91 6.81 10.07
CA PHE A 132 12.34 6.02 9.00
C PHE A 132 12.07 6.89 7.78
N THR A 133 12.12 6.27 6.60
CA THR A 133 11.67 6.90 5.36
C THR A 133 10.29 6.37 5.02
N GLY A 134 9.30 7.27 5.02
CA GLY A 134 7.95 7.00 4.57
C GLY A 134 7.84 7.14 3.06
N ARG A 135 6.91 6.40 2.46
CA ARG A 135 6.57 6.54 1.04
C ARG A 135 5.12 6.96 0.87
N VAL A 136 4.85 7.87 -0.06
CA VAL A 136 3.49 8.26 -0.42
C VAL A 136 2.97 7.25 -1.45
N GLY A 137 1.91 6.52 -1.11
CA GLY A 137 1.35 5.50 -1.98
C GLY A 137 0.14 5.99 -2.76
N THR A 138 0.27 6.18 -4.07
CA THR A 138 -0.82 5.84 -5.02
C THR A 138 -0.68 4.41 -5.54
N ASP A 139 0.54 3.84 -5.48
CA ASP A 139 0.90 2.54 -6.06
C ASP A 139 1.63 1.56 -5.10
N LEU A 140 1.79 1.95 -3.83
CA LEU A 140 2.39 1.07 -2.83
C LEU A 140 1.30 0.27 -2.15
N LYS A 141 0.83 -0.73 -2.90
CA LYS A 141 0.11 -1.87 -2.35
C LYS A 141 1.00 -2.54 -1.30
N ASN A 142 0.39 -2.81 -0.16
CA ASN A 142 0.95 -3.41 1.05
C ASN A 142 2.25 -4.22 0.81
N PRO A 143 3.41 -3.85 1.38
CA PRO A 143 4.63 -4.64 1.32
C PRO A 143 4.53 -6.03 1.99
N LEU A 144 3.39 -6.37 2.62
CA LEU A 144 3.02 -7.72 3.05
C LEU A 144 2.09 -8.46 2.08
N GLU A 145 1.61 -7.83 0.99
CA GLU A 145 1.06 -8.61 -0.10
C GLU A 145 2.23 -9.36 -0.74
N ASP A 146 2.44 -10.59 -0.26
CA ASP A 146 3.23 -11.58 -0.97
C ASP A 146 2.77 -11.53 -2.43
N THR A 147 3.66 -11.06 -3.30
CA THR A 147 3.36 -10.85 -4.70
C THR A 147 4.51 -11.45 -5.50
N ALA A 148 4.15 -12.23 -6.51
CA ALA A 148 5.10 -12.70 -7.48
C ALA A 148 5.27 -11.64 -8.57
N LEU A 149 6.51 -11.17 -8.74
CA LEU A 149 6.86 -10.31 -9.86
C LEU A 149 7.32 -11.18 -11.03
N PHE A 150 6.85 -10.87 -12.23
CA PHE A 150 7.33 -11.49 -13.46
C PHE A 150 7.69 -10.42 -14.48
N LYS A 151 8.51 -10.79 -15.47
CA LYS A 151 8.89 -9.90 -16.57
C LYS A 151 8.32 -10.43 -17.86
N LEU A 152 7.78 -9.55 -18.68
CA LEU A 152 7.33 -9.86 -20.02
C LEU A 152 8.16 -9.07 -21.01
N GLU A 153 8.60 -9.71 -22.09
CA GLU A 153 9.38 -9.06 -23.14
C GLU A 153 8.59 -9.00 -24.45
N THR A 154 8.60 -7.83 -25.08
CA THR A 154 8.01 -7.60 -26.40
C THR A 154 8.87 -6.64 -27.21
N ARG A 155 8.70 -6.66 -28.54
CA ARG A 155 9.27 -5.68 -29.46
C ARG A 155 8.40 -4.44 -29.63
N SER A 156 7.11 -4.53 -29.30
CA SER A 156 6.16 -3.42 -29.37
C SER A 156 5.20 -3.43 -28.20
N LEU A 157 4.99 -2.27 -27.59
CA LEU A 157 4.15 -2.12 -26.40
C LEU A 157 2.64 -2.15 -26.73
N ASP A 158 2.24 -1.79 -27.96
CA ASP A 158 0.87 -1.48 -28.42
C ASP A 158 -0.24 -1.74 -27.39
N SER A 159 -0.85 -0.66 -26.89
CA SER A 159 -1.98 -0.65 -25.95
C SER A 159 -1.72 -1.13 -24.51
N VAL A 160 -0.49 -1.51 -24.14
CA VAL A 160 -0.10 -1.80 -22.76
C VAL A 160 0.53 -0.58 -22.09
N SER A 161 0.16 -0.28 -20.86
CA SER A 161 0.66 0.86 -20.07
C SER A 161 0.84 0.49 -18.59
N ASP A 162 1.59 1.34 -17.88
CA ASP A 162 1.68 1.23 -16.42
C ASP A 162 0.28 1.37 -15.80
N GLY A 163 -0.06 0.46 -14.87
CA GLY A 163 -1.37 0.39 -14.24
C GLY A 163 -2.39 -0.49 -14.97
N ASP A 164 -2.08 -1.01 -16.16
CA ASP A 164 -2.96 -1.92 -16.87
C ASP A 164 -3.20 -3.22 -16.09
N THR A 165 -4.39 -3.80 -16.31
CA THR A 165 -4.82 -4.99 -15.56
C THR A 165 -4.30 -6.27 -16.21
N LEU A 166 -3.86 -7.21 -15.36
CA LEU A 166 -3.55 -8.57 -15.77
C LEU A 166 -4.77 -9.46 -15.54
N PHE A 167 -5.21 -10.16 -16.59
CA PHE A 167 -6.40 -10.99 -16.60
C PHE A 167 -6.05 -12.48 -16.70
N TYR A 168 -6.86 -13.30 -16.01
CA TYR A 168 -6.93 -14.74 -16.21
C TYR A 168 -8.40 -15.11 -16.34
N ARG A 169 -8.81 -15.65 -17.50
CA ARG A 169 -10.22 -15.96 -17.81
C ARG A 169 -11.17 -14.77 -17.56
N GLY A 170 -10.73 -13.57 -17.95
CA GLY A 170 -11.48 -12.33 -17.70
C GLY A 170 -11.50 -11.81 -16.25
N MET A 171 -10.96 -12.53 -15.26
CA MET A 171 -10.83 -12.02 -13.88
C MET A 171 -9.55 -11.22 -13.71
N SER A 172 -9.62 -10.11 -12.97
CA SER A 172 -8.45 -9.32 -12.60
C SER A 172 -7.62 -10.07 -11.56
N VAL A 173 -6.38 -10.39 -11.91
CA VAL A 173 -5.46 -11.20 -11.08
C VAL A 173 -4.09 -10.55 -10.91
N GLY A 174 -3.94 -9.29 -11.31
CA GLY A 174 -2.68 -8.58 -11.19
C GLY A 174 -2.66 -7.27 -11.96
N THR A 175 -1.50 -6.64 -12.01
CA THR A 175 -1.33 -5.34 -12.69
C THR A 175 0.05 -5.20 -13.29
N VAL A 176 0.16 -4.44 -14.37
CA VAL A 176 1.43 -3.93 -14.91
C VAL A 176 1.96 -2.85 -13.96
N THR A 177 3.21 -2.98 -13.53
CA THR A 177 3.83 -2.10 -12.54
C THR A 177 4.90 -1.18 -13.11
N LYS A 178 5.54 -1.60 -14.21
CA LYS A 178 6.63 -0.85 -14.81
C LYS A 178 6.83 -1.27 -16.25
N VAL A 179 6.89 -0.31 -17.17
CA VAL A 179 7.36 -0.50 -18.54
C VAL A 179 8.74 0.13 -18.70
N THR A 180 9.68 -0.57 -19.31
CA THR A 180 11.04 -0.05 -19.49
C THR A 180 11.61 -0.50 -20.83
N LEU A 181 12.22 0.42 -21.57
CA LEU A 181 12.95 0.10 -22.79
C LEU A 181 14.34 -0.43 -22.42
N SER A 182 14.75 -1.54 -23.06
CA SER A 182 16.11 -2.08 -22.93
C SER A 182 17.17 -1.07 -23.34
N LYS A 183 18.39 -1.21 -22.82
CA LYS A 183 19.52 -0.31 -23.17
C LYS A 183 19.82 -0.28 -24.67
N THR A 184 19.54 -1.37 -25.39
CA THR A 184 19.73 -1.48 -26.84
C THR A 184 18.54 -0.95 -27.65
N ALA A 185 17.46 -0.51 -27.00
CA ALA A 185 16.21 -0.05 -27.61
C ALA A 185 15.49 -1.11 -28.49
N GLN A 186 15.89 -2.38 -28.43
CA GLN A 186 15.31 -3.45 -29.26
C GLN A 186 14.15 -4.18 -28.60
N THR A 187 14.12 -4.18 -27.27
CA THR A 187 13.13 -4.92 -26.47
C THR A 187 12.56 -4.02 -25.39
N ILE A 188 11.28 -4.20 -25.11
CA ILE A 188 10.55 -3.55 -24.02
C ILE A 188 10.30 -4.60 -22.96
N SER A 189 10.73 -4.31 -21.73
CA SER A 189 10.48 -5.11 -20.54
C SER A 189 9.27 -4.55 -19.80
N VAL A 190 8.23 -5.35 -19.68
CA VAL A 190 7.02 -5.06 -18.92
C VAL A 190 7.06 -5.88 -17.63
N GLN A 191 7.11 -5.21 -16.49
CA GLN A 191 7.05 -5.85 -15.18
C GLN A 191 5.58 -5.99 -14.75
N ILE A 192 5.17 -7.21 -14.42
CA ILE A 192 3.84 -7.50 -13.88
C ILE A 192 3.94 -7.94 -12.43
N ARG A 193 2.92 -7.61 -11.65
CA ARG A 193 2.74 -8.04 -10.26
C ARG A 193 1.49 -8.89 -10.17
N VAL A 194 1.66 -10.08 -9.61
CA VAL A 194 0.59 -11.06 -9.38
C VAL A 194 0.51 -11.33 -7.87
N PRO A 195 -0.63 -11.08 -7.20
CA PRO A 195 -0.85 -11.49 -5.81
C PRO A 195 -0.55 -12.99 -5.59
N TRP A 196 -0.02 -13.37 -4.43
CA TRP A 196 0.41 -14.74 -4.15
C TRP A 196 -0.71 -15.78 -4.31
N GLU A 197 -1.94 -15.41 -3.97
CA GLU A 197 -3.16 -16.21 -4.19
C GLU A 197 -3.37 -16.61 -5.66
N TYR A 198 -2.87 -15.80 -6.60
CA TYR A 198 -2.90 -16.05 -8.04
C TYR A 198 -1.55 -16.50 -8.62
N ALA A 199 -0.46 -16.48 -7.84
CA ALA A 199 0.87 -16.83 -8.33
C ALA A 199 0.98 -18.28 -8.83
N ARG A 200 0.10 -19.19 -8.36
CA ARG A 200 -0.01 -20.57 -8.88
C ARG A 200 -0.53 -20.67 -10.32
N LEU A 201 -1.17 -19.60 -10.83
CA LEU A 201 -1.69 -19.55 -12.20
C LEU A 201 -0.56 -19.40 -13.23
N VAL A 202 0.62 -18.92 -12.80
CA VAL A 202 1.77 -18.71 -13.68
C VAL A 202 2.68 -19.93 -13.64
N ARG A 203 2.78 -20.63 -14.76
CA ARG A 203 3.63 -21.80 -14.99
C ARG A 203 4.72 -21.47 -15.98
N THR A 204 5.75 -22.32 -16.04
CA THR A 204 6.89 -22.14 -16.96
C THR A 204 6.48 -22.06 -18.44
N ASN A 205 5.33 -22.63 -18.81
CA ASN A 205 4.75 -22.60 -20.16
C ASN A 205 3.49 -21.73 -20.27
N THR A 206 3.26 -20.81 -19.34
CA THR A 206 2.19 -19.80 -19.46
C THR A 206 2.47 -18.87 -20.63
N VAL A 207 1.44 -18.57 -21.42
CA VAL A 207 1.50 -17.63 -22.53
C VAL A 207 0.76 -16.35 -22.17
N PHE A 208 1.40 -15.20 -22.37
CA PHE A 208 0.85 -13.88 -22.12
C PHE A 208 0.61 -13.17 -23.45
N TRP A 209 -0.57 -12.61 -23.63
CA TRP A 209 -0.91 -11.81 -24.82
C TRP A 209 -1.55 -10.48 -24.45
N ARG A 210 -1.50 -9.55 -25.39
CA ARG A 210 -2.13 -8.25 -25.25
C ARG A 210 -3.65 -8.38 -25.39
N LYS A 211 -4.39 -7.83 -24.45
CA LYS A 211 -5.84 -7.71 -24.52
C LYS A 211 -6.18 -6.32 -25.03
N ALA A 212 -6.66 -6.24 -26.27
CA ALA A 212 -7.11 -4.99 -26.84
C ALA A 212 -8.31 -4.44 -26.04
N GLY A 213 -8.19 -3.21 -25.56
CA GLY A 213 -9.32 -2.44 -25.04
C GLY A 213 -10.13 -1.85 -26.18
N PHE A 214 -11.45 -1.83 -26.06
CA PHE A 214 -12.29 -1.09 -27.01
C PHE A 214 -12.20 0.40 -26.67
N GLN A 215 -11.44 1.18 -27.48
CA GLN A 215 -11.61 2.62 -27.53
C GLN A 215 -12.74 2.94 -28.51
N ALA A 216 -13.95 3.18 -27.98
CA ALA A 216 -14.98 3.83 -28.78
C ALA A 216 -14.51 5.27 -29.08
N LYS A 217 -13.92 5.49 -30.26
CA LYS A 217 -13.75 6.85 -30.80
C LYS A 217 -15.15 7.43 -31.00
N LEU A 218 -15.59 8.25 -30.05
CA LEU A 218 -16.77 9.09 -30.22
C LEU A 218 -16.44 10.12 -31.31
N GLY A 219 -16.77 9.78 -32.55
CA GLY A 219 -16.84 10.72 -33.65
C GLY A 219 -17.97 11.71 -33.38
N LEU A 220 -17.65 12.99 -33.46
CA LEU A 220 -18.62 14.07 -33.33
C LEU A 220 -19.64 14.00 -34.49
N PHE A 221 -20.92 14.08 -34.14
CA PHE A 221 -22.13 14.16 -34.99
C PHE A 221 -22.46 12.85 -35.73
N ASP A 222 -23.67 12.27 -35.66
CA ASP A 222 -25.00 12.84 -35.49
C ASP A 222 -25.95 11.73 -35.01
N SER A 223 -27.05 12.11 -34.37
CA SER A 223 -28.22 11.30 -33.96
C SER A 223 -28.29 10.80 -32.51
N PHE A 224 -29.28 11.38 -31.84
CA PHE A 224 -29.79 11.07 -30.50
C PHE A 224 -30.15 9.59 -30.34
N VAL A 225 -29.34 8.86 -29.57
CA VAL A 225 -29.77 7.64 -28.89
C VAL A 225 -29.39 7.80 -27.43
N LYS A 226 -30.38 7.65 -26.55
CA LYS A 226 -30.23 7.63 -25.09
C LYS A 226 -29.17 6.57 -24.71
N MET A 227 -27.94 6.99 -24.52
CA MET A 227 -26.86 6.18 -23.99
C MET A 227 -26.47 6.73 -22.62
N ASN A 228 -27.06 6.16 -21.57
CA ASN A 228 -26.49 6.22 -20.23
C ASN A 228 -25.24 5.31 -20.14
N SER A 229 -24.24 5.58 -20.98
CA SER A 229 -23.03 4.77 -21.08
C SER A 229 -21.83 5.70 -21.00
N VAL A 230 -21.54 6.18 -19.79
CA VAL A 230 -20.28 6.86 -19.47
C VAL A 230 -19.12 5.85 -19.33
N ASP A 231 -19.32 4.56 -19.69
CA ASP A 231 -18.43 3.47 -19.27
C ASP A 231 -17.74 2.66 -20.40
N ALA A 232 -17.60 3.21 -21.60
CA ALA A 232 -16.95 2.48 -22.71
C ALA A 232 -15.47 2.86 -22.91
N LEU A 233 -14.72 3.03 -21.81
CA LEU A 233 -13.25 3.04 -21.82
C LEU A 233 -12.77 1.75 -21.16
N LEU A 234 -12.95 0.62 -21.85
CA LEU A 234 -12.24 -0.61 -21.49
C LEU A 234 -10.74 -0.33 -21.68
N ARG A 235 -10.04 -0.04 -20.59
CA ARG A 235 -8.57 0.03 -20.58
C ARG A 235 -8.05 -1.30 -21.10
N GLY A 236 -7.04 -1.24 -21.97
CA GLY A 236 -6.33 -2.42 -22.43
C GLY A 236 -5.71 -3.17 -21.26
N GLY A 237 -5.15 -4.34 -21.55
CA GLY A 237 -4.48 -5.11 -20.52
C GLY A 237 -3.65 -6.23 -21.08
N ILE A 238 -3.28 -7.13 -20.19
CA ILE A 238 -2.59 -8.36 -20.55
C ILE A 238 -3.46 -9.50 -20.08
N GLU A 239 -3.69 -10.50 -20.93
CA GLU A 239 -4.36 -11.73 -20.53
C GLU A 239 -3.39 -12.90 -20.68
N PHE A 240 -3.55 -13.91 -19.84
CA PHE A 240 -2.69 -15.09 -19.91
C PHE A 240 -3.46 -16.37 -19.67
N ALA A 241 -2.90 -17.45 -20.18
CA ALA A 241 -3.38 -18.80 -19.94
C ALA A 241 -2.22 -19.78 -19.94
N THR A 242 -2.44 -20.91 -19.27
CA THR A 242 -1.53 -22.04 -19.24
C THR A 242 -2.13 -23.16 -20.10
N PRO A 243 -1.34 -23.83 -20.96
CA PRO A 243 -1.78 -25.02 -21.67
C PRO A 243 -2.27 -26.11 -20.72
N THR A 244 -3.16 -27.00 -21.19
CA THR A 244 -3.74 -28.10 -20.39
C THR A 244 -2.66 -28.96 -19.72
N ASN A 245 -1.57 -29.24 -20.43
CA ASN A 245 -0.36 -29.82 -19.85
C ASN A 245 0.47 -28.71 -19.20
N ALA A 246 0.11 -28.35 -17.98
CA ALA A 246 0.77 -27.31 -17.21
C ALA A 246 2.21 -27.69 -16.86
N GLY A 247 3.14 -26.76 -17.05
CA GLY A 247 4.50 -26.88 -16.56
C GLY A 247 4.60 -26.64 -15.05
N GLU A 248 5.82 -26.62 -14.53
CA GLU A 248 6.07 -26.29 -13.12
C GLU A 248 5.66 -24.85 -12.77
N LYS A 249 5.45 -24.59 -11.47
CA LYS A 249 5.18 -23.23 -10.98
C LYS A 249 6.35 -22.31 -11.35
N ALA A 250 6.05 -21.19 -12.00
CA ALA A 250 7.08 -20.22 -12.34
C ALA A 250 7.66 -19.58 -11.08
N LYS A 251 8.98 -19.38 -11.06
CA LYS A 251 9.65 -18.65 -9.98
C LYS A 251 9.44 -17.15 -10.18
N ALA A 252 9.39 -16.40 -9.08
CA ALA A 252 9.38 -14.95 -9.18
C ALA A 252 10.64 -14.46 -9.93
N GLY A 253 10.47 -13.48 -10.80
CA GLY A 253 11.50 -12.93 -11.67
C GLY A 253 11.66 -13.65 -13.02
N THR A 254 10.96 -14.76 -13.26
CA THR A 254 10.96 -15.42 -14.56
C THR A 254 10.47 -14.48 -15.67
N THR A 255 11.15 -14.54 -16.81
CA THR A 255 10.83 -13.77 -18.00
C THR A 255 9.99 -14.61 -18.97
N PHE A 256 8.94 -14.00 -19.52
CA PHE A 256 8.07 -14.57 -20.55
C PHE A 256 8.01 -13.68 -21.78
N ALA A 257 7.59 -14.23 -22.91
CA ALA A 257 7.24 -13.43 -24.07
C ALA A 257 5.83 -12.84 -23.90
N LEU A 258 5.67 -11.56 -24.21
CA LEU A 258 4.35 -10.94 -24.42
C LEU A 258 4.06 -10.96 -25.93
N VAL A 259 3.12 -11.81 -26.33
CA VAL A 259 2.74 -11.96 -27.73
C VAL A 259 1.57 -11.03 -28.11
N SER A 260 1.40 -10.81 -29.40
CA SER A 260 0.42 -9.86 -29.92
C SER A 260 -1.02 -10.31 -29.73
N GLU A 261 -1.28 -11.62 -29.84
CA GLU A 261 -2.60 -12.23 -29.93
C GLU A 261 -2.68 -13.51 -29.11
N ALA A 262 -3.89 -13.92 -28.76
CA ALA A 262 -4.13 -15.17 -28.06
C ALA A 262 -3.72 -16.40 -28.89
N PRO A 263 -3.28 -17.49 -28.25
CA PRO A 263 -3.07 -18.78 -28.92
C PRO A 263 -4.32 -19.25 -29.66
N LYS A 264 -4.17 -19.80 -30.88
CA LYS A 264 -5.30 -20.22 -31.72
C LYS A 264 -6.13 -21.37 -31.12
N ASP A 265 -5.54 -22.14 -30.23
CA ASP A 265 -6.13 -23.31 -29.58
C ASP A 265 -6.52 -23.03 -28.12
N LEU A 266 -6.61 -21.76 -27.72
CA LEU A 266 -6.91 -21.34 -26.35
C LEU A 266 -8.19 -21.99 -25.79
N ASP A 267 -9.22 -22.20 -26.62
CA ASP A 267 -10.49 -22.83 -26.23
C ASP A 267 -10.30 -24.27 -25.70
N LYS A 268 -9.18 -24.91 -26.04
CA LYS A 268 -8.84 -26.28 -25.59
C LYS A 268 -8.07 -26.29 -24.27
N TRP A 269 -7.65 -25.12 -23.76
CA TRP A 269 -6.78 -25.02 -22.60
C TRP A 269 -7.58 -24.96 -21.31
N ASN A 270 -7.56 -26.05 -20.55
CA ASN A 270 -8.21 -26.13 -19.25
C ASN A 270 -7.37 -26.92 -18.25
N PRO A 271 -6.19 -26.40 -17.84
CA PRO A 271 -5.32 -27.10 -16.90
C PRO A 271 -5.90 -27.11 -15.49
N VAL A 272 -5.56 -28.15 -14.73
CA VAL A 272 -5.68 -28.15 -13.27
C VAL A 272 -4.41 -27.53 -12.69
N LEU A 273 -4.56 -26.45 -11.92
CA LEU A 273 -3.45 -25.66 -11.38
C LEU A 273 -3.54 -25.65 -9.85
N GLU A 274 -2.80 -26.56 -9.22
CA GLU A 274 -2.67 -26.66 -7.76
C GLU A 274 -1.59 -25.73 -7.20
#